data_AF-A0AAE9Y8N2-F1
#
_entry.id   AF-A0AAE9Y8N2-F1
#
_cell.length_a   1.000
_cell.length_b   1.000
_cell.length_c   1.000
_cell.angle_alpha   90.00
_cell.angle_beta   90.00
_cell.angle_gamma   90.00
#
_symmetry.space_group_name_H-M   'P 1'
#
loop_
_entity.id
_entity.type
_entity.pdbx_description
1 polymer ?
#
loop_
_entity_poly.entity_id
_entity_poly.type
_entity_poly.pdbx_seq_one_letter_code
_entity_poly.pdbx_strand_id
1 'polypeptide(L)'
;MPADPPAVTPGPVPPGPPRDALALGAALGAGAWWCDQVFAVAGGWVPTTPEAAARIHLAELSRVVGDHGVALRRHLPRPTGTDPEAWVAPPSAGAEEAVAALAGLEATPARLAGLHRGLVPRLLVLWDAHRRDPSPADRGVARTVGHAHHDLAALWHDGEALLEAALDADPDLGAALAGAVTAVEGPTARGGGLVGPPPAAPPGADPTTP
;
A
#
# COMPACT_ATOMS: atom_id res chain seq x y z
N MET A 1 2.44 -46.75 -37.31
CA MET A 1 2.61 -45.41 -36.72
C MET A 1 2.06 -45.45 -35.31
N PRO A 2 2.91 -45.50 -34.27
CA PRO A 2 2.44 -45.31 -32.90
C PRO A 2 1.93 -43.88 -32.75
N ALA A 3 0.72 -43.73 -32.21
CA ALA A 3 0.15 -42.42 -31.93
C ALA A 3 0.93 -41.75 -30.79
N ASP A 4 1.25 -40.47 -30.94
CA ASP A 4 1.89 -39.69 -29.88
C ASP A 4 0.97 -39.67 -28.65
N PRO A 5 1.53 -39.84 -27.44
CA PRO A 5 0.75 -39.73 -26.22
C PRO A 5 0.15 -38.32 -26.10
N PRO A 6 -1.09 -38.20 -25.61
CA PRO A 6 -1.74 -36.91 -25.43
C PRO A 6 -0.89 -36.02 -24.52
N ALA A 7 -0.77 -34.74 -24.90
CA ALA A 7 -0.07 -33.75 -24.11
C ALA A 7 -0.63 -33.71 -22.68
N VAL A 8 0.26 -33.87 -21.69
CA VAL A 8 -0.10 -33.76 -20.29
C VAL A 8 -0.45 -32.30 -20.01
N THR A 9 -1.74 -32.03 -19.79
CA THR A 9 -2.18 -30.74 -19.24
C THR A 9 -1.56 -30.61 -17.85
N PRO A 10 -0.74 -29.57 -17.58
CA PRO A 10 -0.21 -29.35 -16.24
C PRO A 10 -1.39 -29.23 -15.27
N GLY A 11 -1.38 -30.06 -14.21
CA GLY A 11 -2.35 -29.93 -13.13
C GLY A 11 -2.25 -28.54 -12.48
N PRO A 12 -3.29 -28.10 -11.74
CA PRO A 12 -3.22 -26.87 -10.98
C PRO A 12 -1.96 -26.88 -10.11
N VAL A 13 -1.15 -25.82 -10.21
CA VAL A 13 0.04 -25.64 -9.38
C VAL A 13 -0.42 -25.70 -7.91
N PRO A 14 0.17 -26.57 -7.07
CA PRO A 14 -0.17 -26.60 -5.66
C PRO A 14 -0.01 -25.19 -5.08
N PRO A 15 -0.93 -24.72 -4.22
CA PRO A 15 -0.73 -23.45 -3.54
C PRO A 15 0.62 -23.50 -2.81
N GLY A 16 1.32 -22.37 -2.79
CA GLY A 16 2.52 -22.21 -1.98
C GLY A 16 2.24 -22.53 -0.50
N PRO A 17 3.27 -22.80 0.31
CA PRO A 17 3.08 -22.95 1.74
C PRO A 17 2.32 -21.73 2.29
N PRO A 18 1.35 -21.90 3.20
CA PRO A 18 0.62 -20.77 3.76
C PRO A 18 1.63 -19.81 4.40
N ARG A 19 1.46 -18.49 4.18
CA ARG A 19 2.13 -17.51 5.03
C ARG A 19 1.83 -17.85 6.47
N ASP A 20 2.87 -17.87 7.31
CA ASP A 20 2.64 -17.95 8.74
C ASP A 20 1.78 -16.75 9.19
N ALA A 21 1.02 -16.93 10.27
CA ALA A 21 0.09 -15.91 10.74
C ALA A 21 0.78 -14.58 11.12
N LEU A 22 2.08 -14.61 11.47
CA LEU A 22 2.84 -13.43 11.84
C LEU A 22 3.20 -12.60 10.61
N ALA A 23 3.61 -13.23 9.51
CA ALA A 23 3.88 -12.61 8.23
C ALA A 23 2.60 -12.04 7.61
N LEU A 24 1.48 -12.77 7.71
CA LEU A 24 0.18 -12.25 7.29
C LEU A 24 -0.25 -11.03 8.11
N GLY A 25 -0.14 -11.12 9.44
CA GLY A 25 -0.44 -10.01 10.36
C GLY A 25 0.40 -8.78 10.09
N ALA A 26 1.72 -8.94 9.91
CA ALA A 26 2.62 -7.85 9.56
C ALA A 26 2.26 -7.20 8.22
N ALA A 27 1.99 -7.99 7.17
CA ALA A 27 1.62 -7.47 5.85
C ALA A 27 0.30 -6.70 5.87
N LEU A 28 -0.74 -7.23 6.52
CA LEU A 28 -2.04 -6.57 6.63
C LEU A 28 -1.99 -5.35 7.55
N GLY A 29 -1.25 -5.44 8.65
CA GLY A 29 -1.05 -4.35 9.59
C GLY A 29 -0.33 -3.17 8.96
N ALA A 30 0.77 -3.43 8.26
CA ALA A 30 1.49 -2.41 7.49
C ALA A 30 0.62 -1.81 6.38
N GLY A 31 -0.15 -2.64 5.67
CA GLY A 31 -1.10 -2.17 4.66
C GLY A 31 -2.16 -1.24 5.24
N ALA A 32 -2.75 -1.60 6.37
CA ALA A 32 -3.72 -0.77 7.09
C ALA A 32 -3.08 0.54 7.58
N TRP A 33 -1.86 0.48 8.11
CA TRP A 33 -1.13 1.67 8.55
C TRP A 33 -0.89 2.63 7.38
N TRP A 34 -0.40 2.14 6.24
CA TRP A 34 -0.21 2.97 5.04
C TRP A 34 -1.52 3.59 4.55
N CYS A 35 -2.63 2.84 4.57
CA CYS A 35 -3.95 3.37 4.26
C CYS A 35 -4.32 4.55 5.18
N ASP A 36 -4.07 4.46 6.48
CA ASP A 36 -4.35 5.54 7.42
C ASP A 36 -3.48 6.77 7.15
N GLN A 37 -2.19 6.56 6.85
CA GLN A 37 -1.28 7.67 6.58
C GLN A 37 -1.67 8.38 5.29
N VAL A 38 -2.00 7.65 4.22
CA VAL A 38 -2.49 8.26 2.97
C VAL A 38 -3.84 8.94 3.19
N PHE A 39 -4.76 8.34 3.96
CA PHE A 39 -6.05 8.94 4.31
C PHE A 39 -5.84 10.30 4.98
N ALA A 40 -4.98 10.35 6.01
CA ALA A 40 -4.70 11.54 6.79
C ALA A 40 -3.99 12.62 5.97
N VAL A 41 -2.95 12.26 5.23
CA VAL A 41 -2.16 13.20 4.42
C VAL A 41 -3.00 13.77 3.26
N ALA A 42 -3.61 12.90 2.45
CA ALA A 42 -4.41 13.35 1.31
C ALA A 42 -5.62 14.18 1.77
N GLY A 43 -6.32 13.72 2.81
CA GLY A 43 -7.45 14.44 3.41
C GLY A 43 -7.04 15.79 4.01
N GLY A 44 -5.86 15.87 4.63
CA GLY A 44 -5.28 17.10 5.16
C GLY A 44 -4.92 18.13 4.09
N TRP A 45 -4.61 17.69 2.87
CA TRP A 45 -4.31 18.60 1.76
C TRP A 45 -5.55 19.21 1.11
N VAL A 46 -6.70 18.51 1.11
CA VAL A 46 -7.94 18.94 0.45
C VAL A 46 -8.28 20.43 0.71
N PRO A 47 -8.25 20.96 1.94
CA PRO A 47 -8.61 22.36 2.20
C PRO A 47 -7.62 23.38 1.62
N THR A 48 -6.38 22.96 1.35
CA THR A 48 -5.28 23.84 0.92
C THR A 48 -4.93 23.70 -0.56
N THR A 49 -5.48 22.71 -1.27
CA THR A 49 -5.24 22.49 -2.70
C THR A 49 -6.07 23.46 -3.55
N PRO A 50 -5.47 24.43 -4.27
CA PRO A 50 -6.22 25.43 -5.02
C PRO A 50 -6.87 24.87 -6.28
N GLU A 51 -6.25 23.88 -6.95
CA GLU A 51 -6.75 23.29 -8.18
C GLU A 51 -7.95 22.37 -7.91
N ALA A 52 -9.11 22.69 -8.48
CA ALA A 52 -10.35 21.98 -8.21
C ALA A 52 -10.28 20.48 -8.56
N ALA A 53 -9.66 20.13 -9.69
CA ALA A 53 -9.52 18.74 -10.12
C ALA A 53 -8.66 17.93 -9.14
N ALA A 54 -7.50 18.48 -8.73
CA ALA A 54 -6.63 17.84 -7.74
C ALA A 54 -7.31 17.73 -6.37
N ARG A 55 -8.12 18.72 -5.98
CA ARG A 55 -8.89 18.69 -4.73
C ARG A 55 -9.91 17.55 -4.69
N ILE A 56 -10.68 17.39 -5.77
CA ILE A 56 -11.67 16.30 -5.89
C ILE A 56 -10.95 14.95 -5.84
N HIS A 57 -9.86 14.83 -6.61
CA HIS A 57 -9.04 13.63 -6.65
C HIS A 57 -8.48 13.23 -5.29
N LEU A 58 -7.87 14.18 -4.56
CA LEU A 58 -7.32 13.93 -3.22
C LEU A 58 -8.41 13.54 -2.19
N ALA A 59 -9.60 14.13 -2.29
CA ALA A 59 -10.72 13.79 -1.43
C ALA A 59 -11.21 12.35 -1.70
N GLU A 60 -11.32 11.96 -2.96
CA GLU A 60 -11.71 10.60 -3.34
C GLU A 60 -10.64 9.57 -2.94
N LEU A 61 -9.36 9.87 -3.22
CA LEU A 61 -8.24 9.03 -2.78
C LEU A 61 -8.28 8.80 -1.27
N SER A 62 -8.38 9.88 -0.49
CA SER A 62 -8.45 9.81 0.98
C SER A 62 -9.59 8.89 1.42
N ARG A 63 -10.81 9.12 0.92
CA ARG A 63 -11.98 8.29 1.23
C ARG A 63 -11.75 6.81 0.92
N VAL A 64 -11.33 6.50 -0.30
CA VAL A 64 -11.12 5.13 -0.79
C VAL A 64 -10.06 4.40 0.03
N VAL A 65 -8.90 5.02 0.29
CA VAL A 65 -7.86 4.36 1.09
C VAL A 65 -8.28 4.18 2.55
N GLY A 66 -9.08 5.10 3.10
CA GLY A 66 -9.67 4.95 4.44
C GLY A 66 -10.59 3.73 4.53
N ASP A 67 -11.46 3.55 3.53
CA ASP A 67 -12.34 2.39 3.44
C ASP A 67 -11.54 1.07 3.34
N HIS A 68 -10.43 1.07 2.57
CA HIS A 68 -9.54 -0.09 2.48
C HIS A 68 -8.78 -0.36 3.79
N GLY A 69 -8.33 0.67 4.50
CA GLY A 69 -7.70 0.52 5.81
C GLY A 69 -8.62 -0.17 6.81
N VAL A 70 -9.90 0.18 6.83
CA VAL A 70 -10.93 -0.51 7.64
C VAL A 70 -11.15 -1.95 7.17
N ALA A 71 -11.18 -2.18 5.86
CA ALA A 71 -11.39 -3.52 5.31
C ALA A 71 -10.23 -4.47 5.62
N LEU A 72 -8.98 -4.01 5.53
CA LEU A 72 -7.78 -4.80 5.85
C LEU A 72 -7.76 -5.23 7.33
N ARG A 73 -8.12 -4.32 8.25
CA ARG A 73 -8.20 -4.60 9.70
C ARG A 73 -9.13 -5.76 10.06
N ARG A 74 -10.18 -5.99 9.26
CA ARG A 74 -11.13 -7.10 9.50
C ARG A 74 -10.47 -8.47 9.34
N HIS A 75 -9.34 -8.53 8.64
CA HIS A 75 -8.58 -9.76 8.37
C HIS A 75 -7.36 -9.91 9.28
N LEU A 76 -7.09 -8.96 10.19
CA LEU A 76 -5.95 -9.07 11.08
C LEU A 76 -6.07 -10.32 11.98
N PRO A 77 -4.98 -11.08 12.15
CA PRO A 77 -4.95 -12.22 13.06
C PRO A 77 -5.34 -11.81 14.48
N ARG A 78 -6.15 -12.66 15.12
CA ARG A 78 -6.65 -12.43 16.50
C ARG A 78 -6.24 -13.57 17.43
N PRO A 79 -4.94 -13.75 17.71
CA PRO A 79 -4.52 -14.69 18.74
C PRO A 79 -5.13 -14.30 20.09
N THR A 80 -5.41 -15.30 20.92
CA THR A 80 -6.03 -15.09 22.24
C THR A 80 -5.21 -14.11 23.07
N GLY A 81 -5.86 -13.10 23.64
CA GLY A 81 -5.21 -12.10 24.51
C GLY A 81 -4.44 -11.00 23.78
N THR A 82 -4.47 -10.96 22.44
CA THR A 82 -3.84 -9.90 21.65
C THR A 82 -4.88 -8.94 21.09
N ASP A 83 -4.67 -7.63 21.24
CA ASP A 83 -5.43 -6.61 20.52
C ASP A 83 -5.03 -6.64 19.03
N PRO A 84 -5.96 -6.91 18.10
CA PRO A 84 -5.65 -6.89 16.67
C PRO A 84 -5.07 -5.56 16.20
N GLU A 85 -5.38 -4.44 16.85
CA GLU A 85 -4.87 -3.15 16.43
C GLU A 85 -3.39 -2.95 16.73
N ALA A 86 -2.79 -3.80 17.58
CA ALA A 86 -1.35 -3.83 17.79
C ALA A 86 -0.55 -4.22 16.54
N TRP A 87 -1.20 -4.81 15.53
CA TRP A 87 -0.58 -5.07 14.22
C TRP A 87 -0.44 -3.80 13.37
N VAL A 88 -1.26 -2.77 13.61
CA VAL A 88 -1.29 -1.55 12.79
C VAL A 88 -0.27 -0.55 13.34
N ALA A 89 0.96 -0.69 12.87
CA ALA A 89 2.11 0.09 13.31
C ALA A 89 2.98 0.48 12.09
N PRO A 90 3.81 1.52 12.22
CA PRO A 90 4.81 1.83 11.19
C PRO A 90 5.72 0.61 10.96
N PRO A 91 5.90 0.17 9.70
CA PRO A 91 6.71 -1.01 9.40
C PRO A 91 8.22 -0.77 9.59
N SER A 92 8.64 0.50 9.62
CA SER A 92 10.01 0.92 9.95
C SER A 92 10.06 2.42 10.24
N ALA A 93 11.15 2.90 10.85
CA ALA A 93 11.42 4.33 10.97
C ALA A 93 11.49 5.03 9.59
N GLY A 94 11.96 4.32 8.55
CA GLY A 94 11.98 4.82 7.18
C GLY A 94 10.58 5.04 6.61
N ALA A 95 9.58 4.29 7.06
CA ALA A 95 8.18 4.53 6.68
C ALA A 95 7.64 5.80 7.31
N GLU A 96 7.93 6.06 8.59
CA GLU A 96 7.56 7.32 9.25
C GLU A 96 8.25 8.52 8.62
N GLU A 97 9.56 8.41 8.31
CA GLU A 97 10.31 9.42 7.56
C GLU A 97 9.67 9.71 6.19
N ALA A 98 9.24 8.67 5.45
CA ALA A 98 8.60 8.84 4.16
C ALA A 98 7.24 9.57 4.27
N VAL A 99 6.44 9.25 5.30
CA VAL A 99 5.17 9.94 5.56
C VAL A 99 5.39 11.39 5.96
N ALA A 100 6.38 11.66 6.81
CA ALA A 100 6.74 13.02 7.18
C ALA A 100 7.22 13.84 5.97
N ALA A 101 8.06 13.25 5.12
CA ALA A 101 8.52 13.86 3.88
C ALA A 101 7.34 14.14 2.92
N LEU A 102 6.43 13.17 2.77
CA LEU A 102 5.22 13.33 1.98
C LEU A 102 4.38 14.49 2.51
N ALA A 103 4.00 14.46 3.79
CA ALA A 103 3.15 15.46 4.44
C ALA A 103 3.72 16.89 4.36
N GLY A 104 5.05 17.04 4.33
CA GLY A 104 5.74 18.32 4.18
C GLY A 104 5.71 18.92 2.77
N LEU A 105 5.17 18.23 1.77
CA LEU A 105 5.04 18.77 0.41
C LEU A 105 3.94 19.84 0.36
N GLU A 106 4.28 21.04 -0.13
CA GLU A 106 3.36 22.18 -0.16
C GLU A 106 2.66 22.37 -1.50
N ALA A 107 3.41 22.35 -2.61
CA ALA A 107 2.84 22.59 -3.93
C ALA A 107 2.03 21.38 -4.43
N THR A 108 0.85 21.61 -5.04
CA THR A 108 -0.03 20.56 -5.56
C THR A 108 0.70 19.58 -6.50
N PRO A 109 1.49 20.03 -7.49
CA PRO A 109 2.22 19.10 -8.36
C PRO A 109 3.20 18.21 -7.57
N ALA A 110 3.92 18.79 -6.60
CA ALA A 110 4.85 18.03 -5.76
C ALA A 110 4.11 16.98 -4.90
N ARG A 111 2.99 17.37 -4.27
CA ARG A 111 2.10 16.47 -3.51
C ARG A 111 1.62 15.29 -4.36
N LEU A 112 1.11 15.57 -5.55
CA LEU A 112 0.66 14.55 -6.49
C LEU A 112 1.82 13.64 -6.91
N ALA A 113 3.01 14.19 -7.19
CA ALA A 113 4.17 13.38 -7.58
C ALA A 113 4.65 12.47 -6.44
N GLY A 114 4.75 13.00 -5.22
CA GLY A 114 5.09 12.23 -4.03
C GLY A 114 4.13 11.06 -3.80
N LEU A 115 2.83 11.28 -4.00
CA LEU A 115 1.82 10.22 -3.92
C LEU A 115 1.89 9.26 -5.12
N HIS A 116 1.64 9.75 -6.33
CA HIS A 116 1.33 8.92 -7.50
C HIS A 116 2.56 8.37 -8.23
N ARG A 117 3.73 8.98 -8.06
CA ARG A 117 4.99 8.43 -8.58
C ARG A 117 5.84 7.82 -7.47
N GLY A 118 5.79 8.38 -6.25
CA GLY A 118 6.51 7.86 -5.09
C GLY A 118 5.82 6.70 -4.38
N LEU A 119 4.75 6.96 -3.65
CA LEU A 119 4.18 6.00 -2.68
C LEU A 119 3.22 4.97 -3.30
N VAL A 120 2.22 5.43 -4.07
CA VAL A 120 1.12 4.62 -4.58
C VAL A 120 1.60 3.45 -5.45
N PRO A 121 2.56 3.61 -6.39
CA PRO A 121 3.07 2.49 -7.17
C PRO A 121 3.66 1.37 -6.30
N ARG A 122 4.29 1.72 -5.18
CA ARG A 122 4.86 0.74 -4.25
C ARG A 122 3.77 -0.01 -3.50
N LEU A 123 2.71 0.68 -3.09
CA LEU A 123 1.54 0.04 -2.48
C LEU A 123 0.86 -0.93 -3.45
N LEU A 124 0.74 -0.55 -4.73
CA LEU A 124 0.22 -1.44 -5.78
C LEU A 124 1.09 -2.69 -5.94
N VAL A 125 2.42 -2.54 -5.97
CA VAL A 125 3.36 -3.69 -6.01
C VAL A 125 3.20 -4.58 -4.78
N LEU A 126 3.10 -4.00 -3.59
CA LEU A 126 2.88 -4.72 -2.34
C LEU A 126 1.58 -5.55 -2.40
N TRP A 127 0.46 -4.92 -2.77
CA TRP A 127 -0.84 -5.59 -2.83
C TRP A 127 -0.92 -6.61 -3.95
N ASP A 128 -0.25 -6.37 -5.08
CA ASP A 128 -0.14 -7.36 -6.14
C ASP A 128 0.66 -8.60 -5.69
N ALA A 129 1.80 -8.39 -5.01
CA ALA A 129 2.55 -9.49 -4.40
C ALA A 129 1.72 -10.26 -3.35
N HIS A 130 0.89 -9.55 -2.59
CA HIS A 130 -0.01 -10.17 -1.62
C HIS A 130 -1.11 -10.99 -2.30
N ARG A 131 -1.68 -10.51 -3.41
CA ARG A 131 -2.69 -11.24 -4.19
C ARG A 131 -2.13 -12.50 -4.87
N ARG A 132 -0.88 -12.44 -5.34
CA ARG A 132 -0.22 -13.51 -6.12
C ARG A 132 0.26 -14.69 -5.28
N ASP A 133 0.24 -14.54 -3.96
CA ASP A 133 0.63 -15.57 -3.00
C ASP A 133 -0.54 -15.98 -2.08
N PRO A 134 -1.66 -16.52 -2.63
CA PRO A 134 -2.81 -16.85 -1.82
C PRO A 134 -2.59 -18.18 -1.09
N SER A 135 -2.50 -18.13 0.24
CA SER A 135 -2.87 -19.30 1.05
C SER A 135 -4.35 -19.64 0.77
N PRO A 136 -4.76 -20.92 0.69
CA PRO A 136 -6.16 -21.30 0.58
C PRO A 136 -7.05 -20.78 1.73
N ALA A 137 -6.45 -20.49 2.89
CA ALA A 137 -7.11 -19.86 4.04
C ALA A 137 -7.41 -18.36 3.82
N ASP A 138 -6.82 -17.74 2.79
CA ASP A 138 -6.80 -16.28 2.58
C ASP A 138 -7.72 -15.81 1.44
N ARG A 139 -8.71 -16.58 0.98
CA ARG A 139 -9.58 -16.12 -0.14
C ARG A 139 -10.32 -14.82 0.15
N GLY A 140 -10.72 -14.59 1.39
CA GLY A 140 -11.35 -13.33 1.83
C GLY A 140 -10.38 -12.15 1.80
N VAL A 141 -9.14 -12.40 2.21
CA VAL A 141 -8.02 -11.45 2.18
C VAL A 141 -7.68 -11.12 0.72
N ALA A 142 -7.43 -12.12 -0.11
CA ALA A 142 -7.11 -11.97 -1.53
C ALA A 142 -8.19 -11.17 -2.28
N ARG A 143 -9.48 -11.39 -1.98
CA ARG A 143 -10.57 -10.58 -2.55
C ARG A 143 -10.49 -9.12 -2.09
N THR A 144 -10.29 -8.89 -0.80
CA THR A 144 -10.24 -7.53 -0.21
C THR A 144 -9.05 -6.75 -0.77
N VAL A 145 -7.88 -7.38 -0.81
CA VAL A 145 -6.67 -6.80 -1.44
C VAL A 145 -6.86 -6.62 -2.94
N GLY A 146 -7.56 -7.53 -3.61
CA GLY A 146 -7.91 -7.39 -5.03
C GLY A 146 -8.74 -6.16 -5.33
N HIS A 147 -9.77 -5.88 -4.52
CA HIS A 147 -10.55 -4.64 -4.64
C HIS A 147 -9.70 -3.41 -4.33
N ALA A 148 -8.93 -3.42 -3.24
CA ALA A 148 -8.05 -2.30 -2.89
C ALA A 148 -7.02 -1.99 -3.98
N HIS A 149 -6.44 -3.03 -4.57
CA HIS A 149 -5.54 -2.88 -5.70
C HIS A 149 -6.24 -2.28 -6.92
N HIS A 150 -7.45 -2.76 -7.26
CA HIS A 150 -8.18 -2.24 -8.42
C HIS A 150 -8.50 -0.76 -8.27
N ASP A 151 -9.08 -0.37 -7.13
CA ASP A 151 -9.50 1.00 -6.86
C ASP A 151 -8.28 1.94 -6.80
N LEU A 152 -7.20 1.54 -6.11
CA LEU A 152 -5.98 2.34 -6.06
C LEU A 152 -5.28 2.43 -7.41
N ALA A 153 -5.35 1.41 -8.26
CA ALA A 153 -4.77 1.46 -9.61
C ALA A 153 -5.52 2.45 -10.52
N ALA A 154 -6.84 2.53 -10.39
CA ALA A 154 -7.64 3.54 -11.10
C ALA A 154 -7.27 4.96 -10.64
N LEU A 155 -7.25 5.19 -9.32
CA LEU A 155 -6.84 6.47 -8.73
C LEU A 155 -5.39 6.84 -9.05
N TRP A 156 -4.51 5.85 -9.19
CA TRP A 156 -3.15 6.09 -9.65
C TRP A 156 -3.12 6.66 -11.06
N HIS A 157 -3.89 6.08 -11.99
CA HIS A 157 -4.00 6.56 -13.36
C HIS A 157 -4.56 7.98 -13.43
N ASP A 158 -5.63 8.26 -12.67
CA ASP A 158 -6.24 9.60 -12.62
C ASP A 158 -5.27 10.65 -12.05
N GLY A 159 -4.54 10.30 -11.00
CA GLY A 159 -3.52 11.17 -10.40
C GLY A 159 -2.35 11.44 -11.35
N GLU A 160 -1.94 10.45 -12.13
CA GLU A 160 -0.89 10.62 -13.14
C GLU A 160 -1.35 11.52 -14.29
N ALA A 161 -2.60 11.40 -14.74
CA ALA A 161 -3.15 12.30 -15.75
C ALA A 161 -3.15 13.76 -15.28
N LEU A 162 -3.43 14.01 -13.98
CA LEU A 162 -3.34 15.35 -13.41
C LEU A 162 -1.89 15.87 -13.35
N LEU A 163 -0.91 15.00 -13.11
CA LEU A 163 0.51 15.36 -13.12
C LEU A 163 1.00 15.70 -14.52
N GLU A 164 0.65 14.90 -15.52
CA GLU A 164 0.98 15.18 -16.92
C GLU A 164 0.38 16.50 -17.37
N ALA A 165 -0.89 16.77 -17.03
CA ALA A 165 -1.49 18.08 -17.32
C ALA A 165 -0.76 19.26 -16.66
N ALA A 166 -0.21 19.07 -15.44
CA ALA A 166 0.59 20.10 -14.78
C ALA A 166 1.96 20.29 -15.45
N LEU A 167 2.60 19.20 -15.91
CA LEU A 167 3.87 19.24 -16.65
C LEU A 167 3.73 19.87 -18.03
N ASP A 168 2.62 19.61 -18.73
CA ASP A 168 2.32 20.24 -20.02
C ASP A 168 2.13 21.76 -19.86
N ALA A 169 1.55 22.19 -18.74
CA ALA A 169 1.37 23.59 -18.42
C ALA A 169 2.67 24.28 -17.97
N ASP A 170 3.54 23.57 -17.26
CA ASP A 170 4.83 24.07 -16.77
C ASP A 170 5.91 22.95 -16.82
N PRO A 171 6.66 22.86 -17.93
CA PRO A 171 7.71 21.85 -18.10
C PRO A 171 8.88 21.97 -17.11
N ASP A 172 9.10 23.14 -16.52
CA ASP A 172 10.21 23.37 -15.58
C ASP A 172 9.97 22.68 -14.23
N LEU A 173 8.74 22.22 -13.96
CA LEU A 173 8.39 21.45 -12.75
C LEU A 173 9.15 20.12 -12.65
N GLY A 174 9.62 19.55 -13.77
CA GLY A 174 10.15 18.18 -13.82
C GLY A 174 11.20 17.86 -12.75
N ALA A 175 12.16 18.76 -12.52
CA ALA A 175 13.21 18.56 -11.52
C ALA A 175 12.65 18.58 -10.08
N ALA A 176 11.71 19.48 -9.78
CA ALA A 176 11.08 19.57 -8.48
C ALA A 176 10.22 18.32 -8.18
N LEU A 177 9.49 17.80 -9.19
CA LEU A 177 8.71 16.59 -9.04
C LEU A 177 9.59 15.36 -8.77
N ALA A 178 10.73 15.23 -9.46
CA ALA A 178 11.69 14.16 -9.20
C ALA A 178 12.26 14.22 -7.78
N GLY A 179 12.49 15.43 -7.25
CA GLY A 179 12.87 15.66 -5.87
C GLY A 179 11.80 15.20 -4.87
N ALA A 180 10.54 15.54 -5.12
CA ALA A 180 9.41 15.11 -4.29
C ALA A 180 9.25 13.58 -4.26
N VAL A 181 9.41 12.92 -5.41
CA VAL A 181 9.41 11.46 -5.50
C VAL A 181 10.55 10.87 -4.66
N THR A 182 11.79 11.33 -4.89
CA THR A 182 12.98 10.81 -4.18
C THR A 182 12.86 10.98 -2.66
N ALA A 183 12.30 12.09 -2.20
CA ALA A 183 12.10 12.38 -0.77
C ALA A 183 11.19 11.35 -0.08
N VAL A 184 10.20 10.82 -0.80
CA VAL A 184 9.26 9.80 -0.29
C VAL A 184 9.82 8.39 -0.43
N GLU A 185 10.45 8.09 -1.57
CA GLU A 185 10.95 6.75 -1.89
C GLU A 185 12.21 6.37 -1.12
N GLY A 186 13.12 7.32 -0.92
CA GLY A 186 14.44 7.09 -0.33
C GLY A 186 14.36 6.49 1.09
N PRO A 187 13.56 7.07 2.00
CA PRO A 187 13.41 6.54 3.35
C PRO A 187 12.81 5.13 3.39
N THR A 188 11.77 4.84 2.59
CA THR A 188 11.16 3.51 2.54
C THR A 188 12.12 2.45 1.98
N ALA A 189 12.93 2.79 0.98
CA ALA A 189 13.95 1.89 0.45
C ALA A 189 15.04 1.55 1.50
N ARG A 190 15.52 2.57 2.23
CA ARG A 190 16.51 2.37 3.32
C ARG A 190 15.94 1.61 4.52
N GLY A 191 14.64 1.76 4.77
CA GLY A 191 13.92 1.12 5.88
C GLY A 191 13.48 -0.32 5.65
N GLY A 192 13.89 -0.96 4.54
CA GLY A 192 13.53 -2.35 4.26
C GLY A 192 12.18 -2.54 3.55
N GLY A 193 11.62 -1.48 2.95
CA GLY A 193 10.38 -1.54 2.18
C GLY A 193 9.13 -1.20 2.98
N LEU A 194 7.97 -1.63 2.47
CA LEU A 194 6.65 -1.20 2.96
C LEU A 194 6.03 -2.07 4.07
N VAL A 195 6.56 -3.27 4.34
CA VAL A 195 5.97 -4.22 5.31
C VAL A 195 6.84 -4.45 6.53
N GLY A 196 8.16 -4.23 6.42
CA GLY A 196 9.11 -4.61 7.45
C GLY A 196 9.21 -6.15 7.60
N PRO A 197 10.15 -6.64 8.43
CA PRO A 197 10.24 -8.07 8.73
C PRO A 197 9.05 -8.53 9.62
N PRO A 198 8.59 -9.79 9.49
CA PRO A 198 7.60 -10.33 10.40
C PRO A 198 8.13 -10.34 11.85
N PRO A 199 7.28 -10.05 12.85
CA PRO A 199 7.71 -10.11 14.24
C PRO A 199 7.95 -11.56 14.69
N ALA A 200 8.72 -11.76 15.76
CA ALA A 200 8.99 -13.08 16.32
C ALA A 200 7.80 -13.67 17.10
N ALA A 201 6.87 -12.82 17.54
CA ALA A 201 5.65 -13.17 18.26
C ALA A 201 4.54 -12.18 17.88
N PRO A 202 3.25 -12.49 18.13
CA PRO A 202 2.18 -11.53 17.94
C PRO A 202 2.44 -10.25 18.76
N PRO A 203 2.23 -9.05 18.19
CA PRO A 203 2.44 -7.80 18.90
C PRO A 203 1.47 -7.72 20.08
N GLY A 204 1.95 -7.30 21.25
CA GLY A 204 1.15 -7.25 22.47
C GLY A 204 0.95 -8.60 23.18
N ALA A 205 1.53 -9.71 22.68
CA ALA A 205 1.60 -10.95 23.45
C ALA A 205 2.56 -10.78 24.64
N ASP A 206 2.11 -11.17 25.83
CA ASP A 206 2.92 -11.14 27.04
C ASP A 206 4.06 -12.17 26.88
N PRO A 207 5.36 -11.79 27.00
CA PRO A 207 6.48 -12.69 26.73
C PRO A 207 6.56 -13.89 27.70
N THR A 208 5.71 -13.93 28.70
CA THR A 208 5.67 -14.94 29.78
C THR A 208 4.57 -16.00 29.64
N THR A 209 3.74 -15.96 28.59
CA THR A 209 2.68 -16.98 28.41
C THR A 209 3.16 -18.06 27.43
N PRO A 210 3.37 -19.31 27.87
CA PRO A 210 3.83 -20.42 27.03
C PRO A 210 2.77 -20.94 26.05
#